data_AF-A0A3M1Y1H5-F1
#
_entry.id   AF-A0A3M1Y1H5-F1
#
_cell.length_a   1.000
_cell.length_b   1.000
_cell.length_c   1.000
_cell.angle_alpha   90.00
_cell.angle_beta   90.00
_cell.angle_gamma   90.00
#
_symmetry.space_group_name_H-M   'P 1'
#
loop_
_entity.id
_entity.type
_entity.pdbx_description
1 polymer ?
#
loop_
_entity_poly.entity_id
_entity_poly.type
_entity_poly.pdbx_seq_one_letter_code
_entity_poly.pdbx_strand_id
1 'polypeptide(L)'
;SPTSPICFCPTPIGIPRPGLLISFYEPSNYIETVKDPFCFPSLGFALPNPWSGFLSGSSKETIDKEGVMRTFAQAHWFRFPVWHMLNLLIDWGCVEQTDYDLLHITEVDPLWNDDMLALIISPEALLYANAITQTACTADSTAVNTTGQPNDALSWCMGSWGSTYPMTGHMDSGDYIQANAGIAARLLYRMARLGNICDPAVWECACTPTPFWIKSHYKIHVAKPVRDITCRKIGTSGITWSDMKNPPYHGDNFMWMIFRERKCCAF
;
A
#
# COMPACT_ATOMS: atom_id res chain seq x y z
N SER A 1 21.76 -1.15 -5.72
CA SER A 1 22.46 0.02 -6.29
C SER A 1 22.74 -0.25 -7.75
N PRO A 2 22.55 0.73 -8.65
CA PRO A 2 22.82 0.52 -10.07
C PRO A 2 24.31 0.30 -10.34
N THR A 3 24.61 -0.62 -11.26
CA THR A 3 25.95 -1.06 -11.64
C THR A 3 26.68 -0.06 -12.55
N SER A 4 25.95 0.94 -13.09
CA SER A 4 26.47 2.03 -13.91
C SER A 4 25.71 3.32 -13.57
N PRO A 5 26.38 4.48 -13.41
CA PRO A 5 25.73 5.77 -13.18
C PRO A 5 25.12 6.37 -14.45
N ILE A 6 25.37 5.77 -15.62
CA ILE A 6 24.89 6.25 -16.92
C ILE A 6 23.73 5.38 -17.38
N CYS A 7 22.66 6.02 -17.84
CA CYS A 7 21.47 5.42 -18.44
C CYS A 7 21.22 5.99 -19.84
N PHE A 8 20.46 5.25 -20.65
CA PHE A 8 20.10 5.65 -22.01
C PHE A 8 18.60 5.48 -22.20
N CYS A 9 17.91 6.59 -22.46
CA CYS A 9 16.47 6.58 -22.67
C CYS A 9 16.11 6.91 -24.13
N PRO A 10 15.15 6.18 -24.72
CA PRO A 10 14.71 6.47 -26.09
C PRO A 10 14.03 7.84 -26.14
N THR A 11 14.47 8.69 -27.05
CA THR A 11 13.72 9.92 -27.39
C THR A 11 12.54 9.58 -28.30
N PRO A 12 11.56 10.50 -28.48
CA PRO A 12 10.48 10.32 -29.46
C PRO A 12 10.95 10.04 -30.90
N ILE A 13 12.21 10.37 -31.22
CA ILE A 13 12.85 10.18 -32.54
C ILE A 13 13.64 8.85 -32.59
N GLY A 14 13.65 8.06 -31.51
CA GLY A 14 14.33 6.76 -31.40
C GLY A 14 15.83 6.84 -31.12
N ILE A 15 16.39 8.04 -31.01
CA ILE A 15 17.81 8.23 -30.65
C ILE A 15 17.94 8.12 -29.12
N PRO A 16 18.81 7.27 -28.56
CA PRO A 16 19.01 7.18 -27.13
C PRO A 16 19.69 8.46 -26.61
N ARG A 17 19.05 9.12 -25.64
CA ARG A 17 19.64 10.26 -24.93
C ARG A 17 20.37 9.74 -23.68
N PRO A 18 21.68 10.01 -23.54
CA PRO A 18 22.40 9.66 -22.31
C PRO A 18 21.92 10.55 -21.16
N GLY A 19 21.88 9.97 -19.96
CA GLY A 19 21.56 10.68 -18.73
C GLY A 19 22.25 10.05 -17.52
N LEU A 20 22.05 10.69 -16.36
CA LEU A 20 22.51 10.19 -15.07
C LEU A 20 21.39 9.39 -14.41
N LEU A 21 21.71 8.15 -14.02
CA LEU A 21 20.77 7.31 -13.31
C LEU A 21 20.69 7.72 -11.85
N ILE A 22 19.51 8.19 -11.43
CA ILE A 22 19.20 8.52 -10.04
C ILE A 22 18.15 7.55 -9.50
N SER A 23 18.28 7.19 -8.22
CA SER A 23 17.28 6.40 -7.49
C SER A 23 17.03 7.02 -6.13
N PHE A 24 15.76 7.22 -5.79
CA PHE A 24 15.33 7.73 -4.50
C PHE A 24 13.91 7.24 -4.17
N TYR A 25 13.50 7.37 -2.91
CA TYR A 25 12.12 7.11 -2.50
C TYR A 25 11.35 8.43 -2.43
N GLU A 26 10.23 8.51 -3.13
CA GLU A 26 9.31 9.65 -3.08
C GLU A 26 8.03 9.28 -2.32
N PRO A 27 7.47 10.19 -1.50
CA PRO A 27 6.10 10.06 -1.03
C PRO A 27 5.17 10.31 -2.22
N SER A 28 4.59 9.26 -2.79
CA SER A 28 3.73 9.37 -3.97
C SER A 28 2.25 9.46 -3.59
N ASN A 29 1.88 8.78 -2.51
CA ASN A 29 0.50 8.55 -2.11
C ASN A 29 0.40 8.45 -0.59
N TYR A 30 -0.81 8.60 -0.07
CA TYR A 30 -1.13 8.11 1.25
C TYR A 30 -2.48 7.38 1.21
N ILE A 31 -2.62 6.47 2.16
CA ILE A 31 -3.81 5.64 2.32
C ILE A 31 -4.36 5.90 3.69
N GLU A 32 -5.67 6.07 3.77
CA GLU A 32 -6.36 6.09 5.06
C GLU A 32 -7.00 4.73 5.25
N THR A 33 -6.96 4.20 6.46
CA THR A 33 -7.81 3.06 6.83
C THR A 33 -8.69 3.50 8.00
N VAL A 34 -9.99 3.44 7.78
CA VAL A 34 -10.97 4.08 8.65
C VAL A 34 -12.00 3.08 9.11
N LYS A 35 -12.27 3.12 10.40
CA LYS A 35 -13.33 2.38 11.05
C LYS A 35 -14.68 3.04 10.80
N ASP A 36 -14.70 4.36 10.81
CA ASP A 36 -15.90 5.16 10.57
C ASP A 36 -16.06 5.43 9.07
N PRO A 37 -17.14 4.97 8.42
CA PRO A 37 -17.31 5.15 6.98
C PRO A 37 -17.43 6.64 6.64
N PHE A 38 -16.82 7.05 5.53
CA PHE A 38 -16.76 8.44 5.07
C PHE A 38 -16.05 9.41 6.04
N CYS A 39 -15.23 8.91 6.97
CA CYS A 39 -14.37 9.74 7.80
C CYS A 39 -13.02 9.95 7.12
N PHE A 40 -12.59 11.20 6.92
CA PHE A 40 -11.31 11.52 6.27
C PHE A 40 -10.31 12.09 7.29
N PRO A 41 -9.50 11.26 7.98
CA PRO A 41 -8.59 11.71 9.03
C PRO A 41 -7.51 12.69 8.55
N SER A 42 -7.14 12.68 7.26
CA SER A 42 -6.23 13.65 6.62
C SER A 42 -6.85 15.03 6.55
N LEU A 43 -8.10 15.11 6.10
CA LEU A 43 -8.82 16.35 5.85
C LEU A 43 -9.51 16.88 7.12
N GLY A 44 -9.68 16.04 8.14
CA GLY A 44 -10.26 16.44 9.43
C GLY A 44 -11.77 16.63 9.40
N PHE A 45 -12.47 16.12 8.37
CA PHE A 45 -13.93 16.10 8.30
C PHE A 45 -14.45 14.69 8.05
N ALA A 46 -15.72 14.48 8.37
CA ALA A 46 -16.47 13.29 7.99
C ALA A 46 -17.69 13.71 7.17
N LEU A 47 -18.00 12.98 6.12
CA LEU A 47 -19.25 13.18 5.38
C LEU A 47 -20.37 12.42 6.07
N PRO A 48 -21.61 12.95 6.04
CA PRO A 48 -22.76 12.18 6.52
C PRO A 48 -22.91 10.94 5.65
N ASN A 49 -22.93 9.76 6.29
CA ASN A 49 -23.13 8.50 5.59
C ASN A 49 -24.55 8.50 4.96
N PRO A 50 -24.68 8.51 3.62
CA PRO A 50 -25.98 8.61 2.95
C PRO A 50 -26.81 7.32 3.06
N TRP A 51 -26.19 6.18 3.38
CA TRP A 51 -26.86 4.88 3.45
C TRP A 51 -26.43 4.07 4.67
N SER A 52 -27.41 3.64 5.47
CA SER A 52 -27.21 2.76 6.64
C SER A 52 -26.74 1.33 6.31
N GLY A 53 -26.44 1.03 5.04
CA GLY A 53 -26.06 -0.29 4.53
C GLY A 53 -24.58 -0.45 4.18
N PHE A 54 -23.78 0.62 4.20
CA PHE A 54 -22.32 0.48 4.06
C PHE A 54 -21.74 -0.08 5.36
N LEU A 55 -20.89 -1.09 5.24
CA LEU A 55 -20.22 -1.69 6.38
C LEU A 55 -19.41 -0.60 7.09
N SER A 56 -19.78 -0.29 8.32
CA SER A 56 -18.90 0.41 9.23
C SER A 56 -17.72 -0.53 9.51
N GLY A 57 -16.50 0.00 9.46
CA GLY A 57 -15.33 -0.69 9.96
C GLY A 57 -15.60 -1.21 11.38
N SER A 58 -15.24 -2.46 11.62
CA SER A 58 -15.34 -3.05 12.95
C SER A 58 -14.12 -3.92 13.15
N SER A 59 -13.37 -3.66 14.22
CA SER A 59 -12.63 -4.74 14.86
C SER A 59 -13.63 -5.42 15.77
N LYS A 60 -14.27 -6.48 15.29
CA LYS A 60 -14.97 -7.36 16.21
C LYS A 60 -13.91 -8.35 16.69
N GLU A 61 -13.61 -8.28 17.98
CA GLU A 61 -13.27 -9.48 18.74
C GLU A 61 -14.50 -10.40 18.74
N THR A 62 -14.90 -10.89 17.57
CA THR A 62 -15.69 -12.12 17.55
C THR A 62 -14.66 -13.16 17.88
N ILE A 63 -14.55 -13.49 19.18
CA ILE A 63 -14.01 -14.75 19.61
C ILE A 63 -14.95 -15.80 19.00
N ASP A 64 -14.80 -16.09 17.72
CA ASP A 64 -15.08 -17.43 17.22
C ASP A 64 -14.29 -18.36 18.14
N LYS A 65 -14.77 -19.60 18.31
CA LYS A 65 -14.29 -20.58 19.31
C LYS A 65 -12.77 -20.89 19.25
N GLU A 66 -12.03 -20.24 18.35
CA GLU A 66 -10.61 -20.36 18.02
C GLU A 66 -9.79 -19.08 18.33
N GLY A 67 -10.38 -17.96 18.79
CA GLY A 67 -9.64 -16.79 19.27
C GLY A 67 -9.01 -15.89 18.19
N VAL A 68 -9.51 -15.92 16.95
CA VAL A 68 -9.00 -15.12 15.83
C VAL A 68 -9.68 -13.75 15.77
N MET A 69 -8.89 -12.67 15.81
CA MET A 69 -9.42 -11.31 15.65
C MET A 69 -9.63 -10.96 14.17
N ARG A 70 -10.85 -10.57 13.83
CA ARG A 70 -11.23 -10.10 12.49
C ARG A 70 -11.36 -8.59 12.48
N THR A 71 -10.55 -7.94 11.67
CA THR A 71 -10.58 -6.48 11.48
C THR A 71 -11.17 -6.14 10.12
N PHE A 72 -12.17 -5.28 10.09
CA PHE A 72 -12.67 -4.65 8.87
C PHE A 72 -12.43 -3.15 8.93
N ALA A 73 -11.89 -2.57 7.86
CA ALA A 73 -11.77 -1.12 7.68
C ALA A 73 -12.09 -0.70 6.25
N GLN A 74 -12.71 0.46 6.11
CA GLN A 74 -12.76 1.17 4.83
C GLN A 74 -11.41 1.82 4.57
N ALA A 75 -11.12 2.16 3.33
CA ALA A 75 -9.89 2.77 2.95
C ALA A 75 -10.05 3.82 1.85
N HIS A 76 -9.22 4.85 1.93
CA HIS A 76 -9.20 5.93 0.96
C HIS A 76 -7.83 6.03 0.32
N TRP A 77 -7.79 6.14 -0.99
CA TRP A 77 -6.55 6.30 -1.74
C TRP A 77 -6.38 7.75 -2.19
N PHE A 78 -5.35 8.40 -1.68
CA PHE A 78 -4.98 9.75 -2.07
C PHE A 78 -3.67 9.77 -2.85
N ARG A 79 -3.62 10.59 -3.89
CA ARG A 79 -2.38 10.98 -4.57
C ARG A 79 -1.79 12.18 -3.86
N PHE A 80 -0.52 12.09 -3.46
CA PHE A 80 0.13 13.10 -2.64
C PHE A 80 1.56 13.37 -3.10
N PRO A 81 1.75 14.08 -4.22
CA PRO A 81 3.07 14.39 -4.78
C PRO A 81 3.73 15.53 -4.01
N VAL A 82 4.33 15.21 -2.87
CA VAL A 82 4.91 16.20 -1.92
C VAL A 82 5.98 17.08 -2.57
N TRP A 83 6.87 16.47 -3.36
CA TRP A 83 7.95 17.21 -4.02
C TRP A 83 7.43 18.26 -4.99
N HIS A 84 6.37 17.93 -5.75
CA HIS A 84 5.69 18.88 -6.63
C HIS A 84 5.01 19.99 -5.82
N MET A 85 4.28 19.66 -4.76
CA MET A 85 3.59 20.66 -3.92
C MET A 85 4.55 21.64 -3.24
N LEU A 86 5.71 21.17 -2.81
CA LEU A 86 6.71 22.00 -2.12
C LEU A 86 7.65 22.73 -3.10
N ASN A 87 7.45 22.58 -4.41
CA ASN A 87 8.36 23.07 -5.44
C ASN A 87 9.83 22.65 -5.21
N LEU A 88 10.02 21.43 -4.72
CA LEU A 88 11.31 20.84 -4.41
C LEU A 88 11.70 19.87 -5.51
N LEU A 89 12.94 19.99 -6.01
CA LEU A 89 13.53 19.07 -7.00
C LEU A 89 12.76 18.98 -8.34
N ILE A 90 11.82 19.89 -8.62
CA ILE A 90 11.05 19.91 -9.88
C ILE A 90 11.98 20.11 -11.09
N ASP A 91 13.06 20.87 -10.90
CA ASP A 91 14.09 21.12 -11.92
C ASP A 91 14.84 19.85 -12.37
N TRP A 92 14.73 18.74 -11.63
CA TRP A 92 15.48 17.51 -11.92
C TRP A 92 14.81 16.61 -12.97
N GLY A 93 13.69 17.01 -13.59
CA GLY A 93 13.01 16.26 -14.66
C GLY A 93 12.46 14.88 -14.25
N CYS A 94 12.77 14.44 -13.02
CA CYS A 94 12.56 13.11 -12.50
C CYS A 94 11.53 13.07 -11.37
N VAL A 95 10.89 14.19 -11.04
CA VAL A 95 9.83 14.27 -10.03
C VAL A 95 8.47 14.07 -10.70
N GLU A 96 7.49 13.50 -10.00
CA GLU A 96 6.14 13.33 -10.53
C GLU A 96 5.44 14.68 -10.50
N GLN A 97 5.05 15.19 -11.67
CA GLN A 97 4.27 16.42 -11.80
C GLN A 97 2.80 16.05 -11.89
N THR A 98 2.25 15.61 -10.77
CA THR A 98 0.82 15.32 -10.64
C THR A 98 0.20 16.21 -9.57
N ASP A 99 -1.12 16.33 -9.60
CA ASP A 99 -1.88 17.09 -8.61
C ASP A 99 -2.31 16.20 -7.44
N TYR A 100 -2.63 16.88 -6.33
CA TYR A 100 -3.30 16.27 -5.19
C TYR A 100 -4.71 15.81 -5.59
N ASP A 101 -5.04 14.55 -5.36
CA ASP A 101 -6.38 14.04 -5.71
C ASP A 101 -6.81 12.86 -4.82
N LEU A 102 -8.12 12.70 -4.66
CA LEU A 102 -8.76 11.55 -4.03
C LEU A 102 -9.22 10.60 -5.15
N LEU A 103 -8.45 9.53 -5.38
CA LEU A 103 -8.69 8.66 -6.54
C LEU A 103 -9.64 7.51 -6.25
N HIS A 104 -9.72 7.05 -5.00
CA HIS A 104 -10.56 5.90 -4.66
C HIS A 104 -11.07 5.98 -3.22
N ILE A 105 -12.35 5.68 -3.06
CA ILE A 105 -13.08 5.61 -1.79
C ILE A 105 -13.73 4.23 -1.76
N THR A 106 -13.44 3.41 -0.77
CA THR A 106 -13.92 2.02 -0.77
C THR A 106 -15.35 1.87 -0.27
N GLU A 107 -15.91 2.88 0.40
CA GLU A 107 -17.27 2.89 0.90
C GLU A 107 -18.27 2.66 -0.24
N VAL A 108 -18.06 3.32 -1.38
CA VAL A 108 -18.93 3.19 -2.55
C VAL A 108 -18.64 1.94 -3.39
N ASP A 109 -17.64 1.16 -3.00
CA ASP A 109 -17.20 -0.01 -3.75
C ASP A 109 -17.71 -1.31 -3.10
N PRO A 110 -18.70 -1.99 -3.71
CA PRO A 110 -19.23 -3.23 -3.14
C PRO A 110 -18.18 -4.35 -3.11
N LEU A 111 -17.18 -4.33 -4.00
CA LEU A 111 -16.14 -5.36 -4.05
C LEU A 111 -15.15 -5.26 -2.89
N TRP A 112 -15.06 -4.10 -2.23
CA TRP A 112 -14.22 -3.96 -1.04
C TRP A 112 -14.87 -4.55 0.22
N ASN A 113 -16.20 -4.56 0.24
CA ASN A 113 -17.02 -4.95 1.37
C ASN A 113 -17.28 -6.46 1.44
N ASP A 114 -17.22 -7.16 0.30
CA ASP A 114 -17.55 -8.57 0.17
C ASP A 114 -16.41 -9.36 -0.50
N ASP A 115 -15.81 -10.29 0.25
CA ASP A 115 -14.72 -11.15 -0.21
C ASP A 115 -15.10 -12.03 -1.40
N MET A 116 -16.35 -12.51 -1.44
CA MET A 116 -16.85 -13.34 -2.54
C MET A 116 -17.07 -12.51 -3.79
N LEU A 117 -17.53 -11.28 -3.65
CA LEU A 117 -17.66 -10.37 -4.78
C LEU A 117 -16.28 -10.00 -5.33
N ALA A 118 -15.28 -9.77 -4.48
CA ALA A 118 -13.91 -9.48 -4.90
C ALA A 118 -13.30 -10.57 -5.80
N LEU A 119 -13.70 -11.83 -5.63
CA LEU A 119 -13.27 -12.95 -6.49
C LEU A 119 -13.67 -12.78 -7.96
N ILE A 120 -14.68 -11.96 -8.27
CA ILE A 120 -15.08 -11.68 -9.65
C ILE A 120 -13.96 -10.97 -10.42
N ILE A 121 -13.23 -10.04 -9.77
CA ILE A 121 -12.12 -9.28 -10.38
C ILE A 121 -10.78 -9.98 -10.19
N SER A 122 -10.64 -10.74 -9.11
CA SER A 122 -9.42 -11.51 -8.81
C SER A 122 -9.70 -13.00 -8.61
N PRO A 123 -10.08 -13.74 -9.66
CA PRO A 123 -10.37 -15.18 -9.55
C PRO A 123 -9.13 -16.00 -9.18
N GLU A 124 -7.92 -15.51 -9.45
CA GLU A 124 -6.67 -16.15 -9.05
C GLU A 124 -6.49 -16.24 -7.53
N ALA A 125 -7.26 -15.49 -6.74
CA ALA A 125 -7.29 -15.64 -5.28
C ALA A 125 -7.64 -17.09 -4.88
N LEU A 126 -8.43 -17.81 -5.69
CA LEU A 126 -8.74 -19.22 -5.49
C LEU A 126 -7.50 -20.13 -5.60
N LEU A 127 -6.53 -19.76 -6.43
CA LEU A 127 -5.26 -20.48 -6.54
C LEU A 127 -4.41 -20.31 -5.28
N TYR A 128 -4.53 -19.17 -4.61
CA TYR A 128 -3.75 -18.84 -3.41
C TYR A 128 -4.48 -19.14 -2.09
N ALA A 129 -5.72 -19.63 -2.14
CA ALA A 129 -6.52 -19.99 -0.98
C ALA A 129 -6.11 -21.33 -0.33
N ASN A 130 -5.09 -22.02 -0.85
CA ASN A 130 -4.66 -23.32 -0.33
C ASN A 130 -3.61 -23.19 0.79
N ALA A 131 -3.49 -24.22 1.64
CA ALA A 131 -2.57 -24.21 2.78
C ALA A 131 -1.09 -24.08 2.38
N ILE A 132 -0.69 -24.57 1.20
CA ILE A 132 0.70 -24.51 0.72
C ILE A 132 1.05 -23.06 0.37
N THR A 133 0.17 -22.35 -0.33
CA THR A 133 0.39 -20.95 -0.70
C THR A 133 0.31 -20.01 0.49
N GLN A 134 -0.54 -20.30 1.48
CA GLN A 134 -0.60 -19.53 2.72
C GLN A 134 0.63 -19.77 3.61
N THR A 135 1.12 -21.01 3.71
CA THR A 135 2.36 -21.30 4.44
C THR A 135 3.58 -20.69 3.76
N ALA A 136 3.59 -20.52 2.43
CA ALA A 136 4.65 -19.79 1.73
C ALA A 136 4.83 -18.33 2.22
N CYS A 137 3.79 -17.69 2.76
CA CYS A 137 3.91 -16.35 3.31
C CYS A 137 4.79 -16.29 4.58
N THR A 138 5.02 -17.43 5.25
CA THR A 138 6.01 -17.51 6.35
C THR A 138 7.45 -17.30 5.85
N ALA A 139 7.76 -17.75 4.63
CA ALA A 139 9.05 -17.52 4.01
C ALA A 139 9.24 -16.04 3.65
N ASP A 140 8.19 -15.38 3.15
CA ASP A 140 8.18 -13.93 2.90
C ASP A 140 8.35 -13.13 4.20
N SER A 141 7.64 -13.53 5.26
CA SER A 141 7.76 -12.95 6.61
C SER A 141 9.20 -13.10 7.13
N THR A 142 9.80 -14.27 6.98
CA THR A 142 11.18 -14.51 7.40
C THR A 142 12.15 -13.67 6.59
N ALA A 143 11.97 -13.61 5.27
CA ALA A 143 12.84 -12.83 4.38
C ALA A 143 12.86 -11.34 4.77
N VAL A 144 11.69 -10.72 4.96
CA VAL A 144 11.63 -9.29 5.26
C VAL A 144 12.15 -8.96 6.67
N ASN A 145 11.95 -9.85 7.65
CA ASN A 145 12.41 -9.61 9.03
C ASN A 145 13.90 -9.94 9.24
N THR A 146 14.51 -10.78 8.40
CA THR A 146 15.93 -11.18 8.54
C THR A 146 16.85 -10.45 7.57
N THR A 147 16.47 -10.35 6.30
CA THR A 147 17.26 -9.69 5.24
C THR A 147 16.86 -8.23 5.06
N GLY A 148 15.74 -7.82 5.65
CA GLY A 148 15.18 -6.50 5.46
C GLY A 148 14.56 -6.31 4.07
N GLN A 149 14.31 -7.34 3.26
CA GLN A 149 13.63 -7.20 1.96
C GLN A 149 12.49 -8.21 1.81
N PRO A 150 11.31 -7.79 1.30
CA PRO A 150 10.23 -8.73 0.99
C PRO A 150 10.59 -9.57 -0.22
N ASN A 151 10.01 -10.76 -0.32
CA ASN A 151 10.16 -11.63 -1.48
C ASN A 151 9.16 -11.23 -2.57
N ASP A 152 9.64 -10.49 -3.57
CA ASP A 152 8.82 -9.96 -4.66
C ASP A 152 8.20 -11.05 -5.56
N ALA A 153 8.76 -12.26 -5.59
CA ALA A 153 8.16 -13.39 -6.33
C ALA A 153 6.84 -13.87 -5.69
N LEU A 154 6.64 -13.63 -4.39
CA LEU A 154 5.45 -14.02 -3.65
C LEU A 154 4.47 -12.84 -3.57
N SER A 155 3.93 -12.41 -4.71
CA SER A 155 3.04 -11.23 -4.80
C SER A 155 1.74 -11.37 -3.99
N TRP A 156 1.26 -12.59 -3.76
CA TRP A 156 0.08 -12.90 -2.94
C TRP A 156 0.34 -12.90 -1.42
N CYS A 157 1.60 -12.70 -1.00
CA CYS A 157 2.01 -12.63 0.38
C CYS A 157 2.45 -11.21 0.75
N MET A 158 2.09 -10.79 1.96
CA MET A 158 2.51 -9.55 2.60
C MET A 158 3.28 -9.87 3.88
N GLY A 159 4.23 -10.81 3.83
CA GLY A 159 5.05 -11.25 4.96
C GLY A 159 4.24 -11.54 6.23
N SER A 160 4.64 -10.93 7.35
CA SER A 160 3.96 -11.10 8.64
C SER A 160 2.50 -10.61 8.62
N TRP A 161 2.14 -9.73 7.68
CA TRP A 161 0.79 -9.16 7.57
C TRP A 161 -0.21 -10.15 6.99
N GLY A 162 0.23 -11.25 6.38
CA GLY A 162 -0.65 -12.30 5.86
C GLY A 162 -0.79 -12.25 4.34
N SER A 163 -1.95 -12.70 3.81
CA SER A 163 -2.17 -12.76 2.37
C SER A 163 -2.74 -11.47 1.81
N THR A 164 -2.28 -11.09 0.61
CA THR A 164 -2.80 -9.96 -0.16
C THR A 164 -4.22 -10.20 -0.66
N TYR A 165 -4.65 -11.47 -0.77
CA TYR A 165 -6.00 -11.84 -1.17
C TYR A 165 -6.86 -12.24 0.05
N PRO A 166 -8.18 -12.01 0.00
CA PRO A 166 -8.89 -11.19 -0.98
C PRO A 166 -8.52 -9.69 -0.85
N MET A 167 -8.59 -8.91 -1.94
CA MET A 167 -8.22 -7.47 -1.93
C MET A 167 -9.35 -6.60 -1.36
N THR A 168 -9.76 -6.92 -0.14
CA THR A 168 -10.88 -6.30 0.59
C THR A 168 -10.40 -5.68 1.90
N GLY A 169 -11.33 -5.00 2.57
CA GLY A 169 -11.11 -4.43 3.90
C GLY A 169 -11.06 -5.46 5.03
N HIS A 170 -11.31 -6.75 4.79
CA HIS A 170 -11.38 -7.80 5.81
C HIS A 170 -10.02 -8.44 6.07
N MET A 171 -9.50 -8.33 7.27
CA MET A 171 -8.20 -8.89 7.62
C MET A 171 -8.22 -9.64 8.95
N ASP A 172 -7.67 -10.85 8.92
CA ASP A 172 -7.49 -11.69 10.09
C ASP A 172 -6.06 -11.50 10.62
N SER A 173 -5.93 -10.80 11.74
CA SER A 173 -4.63 -10.58 12.40
C SER A 173 -4.83 -10.36 13.90
N GLY A 174 -3.91 -10.90 14.70
CA GLY A 174 -3.90 -10.69 16.16
C GLY A 174 -3.48 -9.28 16.59
N ASP A 175 -2.96 -8.47 15.66
CA ASP A 175 -2.55 -7.08 15.91
C ASP A 175 -3.36 -6.13 15.03
N TYR A 176 -4.15 -5.27 15.67
CA TYR A 176 -5.06 -4.33 15.02
C TYR A 176 -4.33 -3.32 14.11
N ILE A 177 -3.14 -2.87 14.51
CA ILE A 177 -2.37 -1.88 13.74
C ILE A 177 -1.75 -2.56 12.52
N GLN A 178 -1.26 -3.78 12.72
CA GLN A 178 -0.77 -4.62 11.62
C GLN A 178 -1.90 -4.95 10.62
N ALA A 179 -3.10 -5.24 11.11
CA ALA A 179 -4.27 -5.47 10.27
C ALA A 179 -4.57 -4.25 9.40
N ASN A 180 -4.59 -3.04 9.98
CA ASN A 180 -4.82 -1.82 9.21
C ASN A 180 -3.71 -1.53 8.20
N ALA A 181 -2.43 -1.78 8.54
CA ALA A 181 -1.34 -1.68 7.57
C ALA A 181 -1.48 -2.68 6.40
N GLY A 182 -1.93 -3.90 6.69
CA GLY A 182 -2.19 -4.91 5.67
C GLY A 182 -3.39 -4.55 4.78
N ILE A 183 -4.46 -3.98 5.33
CA ILE A 183 -5.59 -3.43 4.56
C ILE A 183 -5.11 -2.32 3.62
N ALA A 184 -4.27 -1.41 4.13
CA ALA A 184 -3.65 -0.36 3.30
C ALA A 184 -2.80 -0.97 2.16
N ALA A 185 -2.02 -2.01 2.45
CA ALA A 185 -1.22 -2.70 1.45
C ALA A 185 -2.08 -3.44 0.40
N ARG A 186 -3.23 -4.00 0.78
CA ARG A 186 -4.19 -4.59 -0.17
C ARG A 186 -4.78 -3.53 -1.10
N LEU A 187 -5.12 -2.35 -0.58
CA LEU A 187 -5.58 -1.25 -1.43
C LEU A 187 -4.48 -0.80 -2.40
N LEU A 188 -3.23 -0.69 -1.94
CA LEU A 188 -2.08 -0.41 -2.81
C LEU A 188 -1.97 -1.42 -3.95
N TYR A 189 -2.03 -2.72 -3.64
CA TYR A 189 -1.98 -3.77 -4.66
C TYR A 189 -3.17 -3.72 -5.62
N ARG A 190 -4.37 -3.46 -5.09
CA ARG A 190 -5.59 -3.29 -5.89
C ARG A 190 -5.46 -2.13 -6.87
N MET A 191 -4.93 -1.00 -6.42
CA MET A 191 -4.75 0.19 -7.26
C MET A 191 -3.68 -0.02 -8.35
N ALA A 192 -2.63 -0.80 -8.07
CA ALA A 192 -1.68 -1.23 -9.10
C ALA A 192 -2.35 -2.11 -10.17
N ARG A 193 -3.23 -3.03 -9.76
CA ARG A 193 -3.97 -3.91 -10.67
C ARG A 193 -5.02 -3.20 -11.51
N LEU A 194 -5.67 -2.18 -10.96
CA LEU A 194 -6.62 -1.34 -11.70
C LEU A 194 -5.91 -0.38 -12.67
N GLY A 195 -4.57 -0.33 -12.68
CA GLY A 195 -3.80 0.57 -13.54
C GLY A 195 -3.78 2.02 -13.05
N ASN A 196 -4.27 2.29 -11.84
CA ASN A 196 -4.24 3.64 -11.25
C ASN A 196 -2.85 4.03 -10.74
N ILE A 197 -1.97 3.04 -10.56
CA ILE A 197 -0.57 3.21 -10.17
C ILE A 197 0.29 2.51 -11.21
N CYS A 198 1.39 3.16 -11.57
CA CYS A 198 2.48 2.58 -12.32
C CYS A 198 3.76 2.63 -11.47
N ASP A 199 4.72 1.79 -11.79
CA ASP A 199 5.98 1.63 -11.06
C ASP A 199 7.13 2.26 -11.87
N PRO A 200 7.70 3.38 -11.40
CA PRO A 200 8.83 4.03 -12.04
C PRO A 200 10.19 3.46 -11.59
N ALA A 201 10.23 2.44 -10.73
CA ALA A 201 11.48 1.76 -10.36
C ALA A 201 11.80 0.52 -11.23
N VAL A 202 10.85 0.08 -12.07
CA VAL A 202 11.07 -1.02 -13.03
C VAL A 202 11.91 -0.56 -14.21
N TRP A 203 11.58 0.60 -14.78
CA TRP A 203 12.26 1.17 -15.94
C TRP A 203 12.56 2.64 -15.70
N GLU A 204 13.82 3.03 -15.87
CA GLU A 204 14.33 4.38 -15.57
C GLU A 204 13.85 5.47 -16.54
N CYS A 205 13.22 5.11 -17.66
CA CYS A 205 12.77 6.07 -18.67
C CYS A 205 11.27 6.35 -18.62
N ALA A 206 10.46 5.41 -18.13
CA ALA A 206 9.03 5.61 -17.99
C ALA A 206 8.42 4.70 -16.93
N CYS A 207 7.26 5.12 -16.44
CA CYS A 207 6.50 4.38 -15.46
C CYS A 207 5.89 3.11 -16.09
N THR A 208 6.13 1.95 -15.48
CA THR A 208 5.66 0.66 -16.02
C THR A 208 4.48 0.14 -15.20
N PRO A 209 3.35 -0.25 -15.80
CA PRO A 209 2.26 -0.87 -15.05
C PRO A 209 2.70 -2.23 -14.49
N THR A 210 2.50 -2.44 -13.19
CA THR A 210 2.88 -3.68 -12.48
C THR A 210 1.64 -4.36 -11.90
N PRO A 211 0.91 -5.17 -12.70
CA PRO A 211 -0.28 -5.89 -12.21
C PRO A 211 0.08 -6.88 -11.08
N PHE A 212 1.29 -7.42 -11.11
CA PHE A 212 1.93 -8.01 -9.95
C PHE A 212 2.90 -6.97 -9.38
N TRP A 213 2.60 -6.47 -8.20
CA TRP A 213 3.44 -5.48 -7.54
C TRP A 213 4.82 -6.04 -7.19
N ILE A 214 5.79 -5.15 -7.13
CA ILE A 214 7.13 -5.42 -6.59
C ILE A 214 7.16 -4.76 -5.21
N LYS A 215 6.96 -5.56 -4.16
CA LYS A 215 6.79 -5.08 -2.78
C LYS A 215 7.99 -4.29 -2.30
N SER A 216 9.20 -4.65 -2.73
CA SER A 216 10.44 -3.97 -2.34
C SER A 216 10.53 -2.51 -2.80
N HIS A 217 9.79 -2.14 -3.85
CA HIS A 217 9.69 -0.76 -4.32
C HIS A 217 8.79 0.12 -3.43
N TYR A 218 8.02 -0.47 -2.51
CA TYR A 218 7.10 0.27 -1.64
C TYR A 218 7.51 0.18 -0.16
N LYS A 219 7.36 1.30 0.54
CA LYS A 219 7.49 1.40 1.99
C LYS A 219 6.29 2.14 2.55
N ILE A 220 5.85 1.74 3.72
CA ILE A 220 4.69 2.32 4.41
C ILE A 220 5.17 2.98 5.70
N HIS A 221 4.64 4.16 5.98
CA HIS A 221 4.91 4.89 7.21
C HIS A 221 3.60 5.31 7.86
N VAL A 222 3.39 4.92 9.12
CA VAL A 222 2.23 5.40 9.88
C VAL A 222 2.44 6.87 10.24
N ALA A 223 1.52 7.71 9.80
CA ALA A 223 1.50 9.15 10.07
C ALA A 223 0.49 9.50 11.19
N LYS A 224 -0.66 8.82 11.22
CA LYS A 224 -1.67 8.90 12.29
C LYS A 224 -2.12 7.50 12.70
N PRO A 225 -2.50 7.28 13.97
CA PRO A 225 -2.64 8.29 15.03
C PRO A 225 -1.30 8.68 15.68
N VAL A 226 -0.35 7.76 15.79
CA VAL A 226 1.01 8.05 16.29
C VAL A 226 2.02 7.81 15.18
N ARG A 227 2.75 8.85 14.81
CA ARG A 227 3.77 8.80 13.76
C ARG A 227 4.86 7.77 14.08
N ASP A 228 5.31 7.02 13.09
CA ASP A 228 6.52 6.19 13.26
C ASP A 228 7.80 7.00 13.15
N ILE A 229 8.91 6.43 13.61
CA ILE A 229 10.24 7.03 13.45
C ILE A 229 10.82 6.66 12.07
N THR A 230 10.50 5.47 11.57
CA THR A 230 11.05 4.92 10.32
C THR A 230 9.95 4.50 9.35
N CYS A 231 10.31 4.29 8.08
CA CYS A 231 9.41 3.66 7.11
C CYS A 231 9.56 2.15 7.21
N ARG A 232 8.44 1.43 7.25
CA ARG A 232 8.39 -0.04 7.30
C ARG A 232 8.23 -0.61 5.90
N LYS A 233 8.84 -1.76 5.67
CA LYS A 233 8.62 -2.52 4.44
C LYS A 233 7.40 -3.39 4.61
N ILE A 234 6.70 -3.64 3.50
CA ILE A 234 5.51 -4.48 3.50
C ILE A 234 5.85 -5.86 4.07
N GLY A 235 5.10 -6.27 5.09
CA GLY A 235 5.26 -7.55 5.78
C GLY A 235 6.22 -7.57 6.97
N THR A 236 6.74 -6.42 7.40
CA THR A 236 7.55 -6.32 8.64
C THR A 236 6.70 -6.68 9.86
N SER A 237 7.22 -7.54 10.75
CA SER A 237 6.47 -8.03 11.92
C SER A 237 6.01 -6.90 12.84
N GLY A 238 4.71 -6.89 13.20
CA GLY A 238 4.10 -5.91 14.10
C GLY A 238 4.83 -5.77 15.42
N ILE A 239 5.38 -6.88 15.95
CA ILE A 239 6.17 -6.91 17.20
C ILE A 239 7.31 -5.86 17.21
N THR A 240 7.83 -5.49 16.04
CA THR A 240 8.95 -4.54 15.92
C THR A 240 8.53 -3.07 15.82
N TRP A 241 7.25 -2.76 15.60
CA TRP A 241 6.83 -1.40 15.26
C TRP A 241 5.40 -0.99 15.66
N SER A 242 4.49 -1.93 15.92
CA SER A 242 3.09 -1.62 16.22
C SER A 242 2.88 -1.12 17.65
N ASP A 243 3.83 -1.35 18.55
CA ASP A 243 3.66 -0.94 19.95
C ASP A 243 3.39 0.56 20.10
N MET A 244 2.39 0.87 20.93
CA MET A 244 1.88 2.23 21.19
C MET A 244 1.47 3.03 19.94
N LYS A 245 1.25 2.39 18.78
CA LYS A 245 0.80 3.09 17.56
C LYS A 245 -0.71 3.30 17.47
N ASN A 246 -1.48 2.73 18.40
CA ASN A 246 -2.90 3.03 18.60
C ASN A 246 -3.20 3.26 20.10
N PRO A 247 -2.81 4.40 20.68
CA PRO A 247 -3.13 4.72 22.07
C PRO A 247 -4.65 4.92 22.23
N PRO A 248 -5.23 4.56 23.38
CA PRO A 248 -6.64 4.82 23.65
C PRO A 248 -6.94 6.32 23.53
N TYR A 249 -8.16 6.66 23.11
CA TYR A 249 -8.68 8.04 22.95
C TYR A 249 -8.19 8.86 21.74
N HIS A 250 -7.28 8.34 20.91
CA HIS A 250 -6.82 9.06 19.69
C HIS A 250 -7.60 8.71 18.41
N GLY A 251 -8.63 7.86 18.53
CA GLY A 251 -9.44 7.36 17.42
C GLY A 251 -8.83 6.13 16.75
N ASP A 252 -9.67 5.30 16.13
CA ASP A 252 -9.31 4.03 15.49
C ASP A 252 -9.07 4.18 13.97
N ASN A 253 -8.69 5.38 13.53
CA ASN A 253 -8.50 5.72 12.12
C ASN A 253 -7.02 5.98 11.86
N PHE A 254 -6.47 5.38 10.80
CA PHE A 254 -5.06 5.43 10.48
C PHE A 254 -4.80 6.19 9.18
N MET A 255 -3.63 6.81 9.12
CA MET A 255 -3.07 7.39 7.90
C MET A 255 -1.70 6.76 7.65
N TRP A 256 -1.54 6.22 6.45
CA TRP A 256 -0.36 5.50 5.98
C TRP A 256 0.24 6.25 4.81
N MET A 257 1.40 6.89 5.00
CA MET A 257 2.16 7.45 3.88
C MET A 257 2.86 6.33 3.11
N ILE A 258 2.73 6.35 1.79
CA ILE A 258 3.35 5.39 0.90
C ILE A 258 4.53 6.05 0.22
N PHE A 259 5.70 5.47 0.45
CA PHE A 259 6.93 5.84 -0.22
C PHE A 259 7.22 4.82 -1.32
N ARG A 260 7.29 5.29 -2.55
CA ARG A 260 7.60 4.48 -3.72
C ARG A 260 9.03 4.76 -4.18
N GLU A 261 9.77 3.72 -4.53
CA GLU A 261 11.07 3.87 -5.18
C GLU A 261 10.86 4.43 -6.59
N ARG A 262 11.72 5.36 -6.97
CA ARG A 262 11.77 5.91 -8.32
C ARG A 262 13.17 5.79 -8.85
N LYS A 263 13.30 5.17 -10.02
CA LYS A 263 14.53 5.20 -10.82
C LYS A 263 14.26 6.10 -12.01
N CYS A 264 15.16 7.04 -12.26
CA CYS A 264 14.98 7.98 -13.35
C CYS A 264 16.31 8.29 -14.02
N CYS A 265 16.25 8.43 -15.34
CA CYS A 265 17.36 8.92 -16.13
C CYS A 265 17.27 10.45 -16.29
N ALA A 266 18.01 11.19 -15.47
CA ALA A 266 18.06 12.65 -15.51
C ALA A 266 18.95 13.11 -16.68
N PHE A 267 18.49 14.10 -17.46
CA PHE A 267 19.10 14.50 -18.74
C PHE A 267 19.32 16.00 -18.89
#